data_AF-A0A9D1JGD1-F1
#
_entry.id   AF-A0A9D1JGD1-F1
#
_cell.length_a   1.000
_cell.length_b   1.000
_cell.length_c   1.000
_cell.angle_alpha   90.00
_cell.angle_beta   90.00
_cell.angle_gamma   90.00
#
_symmetry.space_group_name_H-M   'P 1'
#
loop_
_entity.id
_entity.type
_entity.pdbx_description
1 polymer ?
#
loop_
_entity_poly.entity_id
_entity_poly.type
_entity_poly.pdbx_seq_one_letter_code
_entity_poly.pdbx_strand_id
1 'polypeptide(L)' 'MFLRELVEKNRVCFHQSFSSWEEAVAASCQPLLDDGSIGPEYVDSVIACVKKYGPYIVFTPKIAMPHSQEGAVG' A
#
# COMPACT_ATOMS: atom_id res chain seq x y z
N MET A 1 -8.88 -11.00 -11.65
CA MET A 1 -8.33 -9.66 -11.88
C MET A 1 -6.95 -9.81 -12.49
N PHE A 2 -6.76 -9.39 -13.73
CA PHE A 2 -5.44 -9.40 -14.37
C PHE A 2 -4.66 -8.11 -14.08
N LEU A 3 -3.32 -8.16 -14.06
CA LEU A 3 -2.48 -6.97 -13.87
C LEU A 3 -2.77 -5.86 -14.90
N ARG A 4 -3.19 -6.25 -16.10
CA ARG A 4 -3.62 -5.31 -17.15
C ARG A 4 -4.78 -4.42 -16.71
N GLU A 5 -5.76 -4.99 -16.00
CA GLU A 5 -6.94 -4.25 -15.53
C GLU A 5 -6.55 -3.17 -14.51
N LEU A 6 -5.51 -3.39 -13.70
CA LEU A 6 -5.01 -2.38 -12.77
C LEU A 6 -4.47 -1.15 -13.52
N VAL A 7 -3.72 -1.39 -14.60
CA VAL A 7 -3.19 -0.31 -15.45
C VAL A 7 -4.33 0.43 -16.15
N GLU A 8 -5.27 -0.30 -16.74
CA GLU A 8 -6.43 0.27 -17.44
C GLU A 8 -7.34 1.10 -16.52
N LYS A 9 -7.43 0.73 -15.24
CA LYS A 9 -8.18 1.47 -14.22
C LYS A 9 -7.37 2.59 -13.54
N ASN A 10 -6.17 2.91 -14.03
CA ASN A 10 -5.26 3.87 -13.42
C ASN A 10 -4.92 3.57 -11.95
N ARG A 11 -4.95 2.29 -11.54
CA ARG A 11 -4.58 1.82 -10.19
C ARG A 11 -3.08 1.59 -10.03
N VAL A 12 -2.28 2.41 -10.71
CA VAL A 12 -0.81 2.34 -10.71
C VAL A 12 -0.24 3.73 -10.57
N CYS A 13 0.87 3.84 -9.84
CA CYS A 13 1.59 5.09 -9.66
C CYS A 13 3.10 4.85 -9.77
N PHE A 14 3.81 5.84 -10.30
CA PHE A 14 5.25 5.77 -10.51
C PHE A 14 5.91 7.01 -9.93
N HIS A 15 6.93 6.79 -9.10
CA HIS A 15 7.65 7.85 -8.40
C HIS A 15 9.16 7.59 -8.52
N GLN A 16 9.96 8.67 -8.54
CA GLN A 16 11.42 8.57 -8.64
C GLN A 16 12.04 8.03 -7.35
N SER A 17 11.60 8.55 -6.19
CA SER A 17 12.10 8.18 -4.87
C SER A 17 11.19 8.70 -3.77
N PHE A 18 11.36 8.15 -2.57
CA PHE A 18 10.72 8.63 -1.34
C PHE A 18 11.78 8.79 -0.24
N SER A 19 11.49 9.66 0.73
CA SER A 19 12.41 9.91 1.85
C SER A 19 12.26 8.83 2.94
N SER A 20 11.11 8.17 2.99
CA SER A 20 10.78 7.12 3.95
C SER A 20 9.99 5.99 3.30
N TRP A 21 9.97 4.83 3.97
CA TRP A 21 9.16 3.70 3.52
C TRP A 21 7.66 3.97 3.77
N GLU A 22 7.32 4.77 4.79
CA GLU A 22 5.94 5.19 5.06
C GLU A 22 5.37 6.01 3.89
N GLU A 23 6.15 6.97 3.37
CA GLU A 23 5.75 7.74 2.18
C GLU A 23 5.53 6.85 0.97
N ALA A 24 6.39 5.85 0.77
CA ALA A 24 6.25 4.90 -0.34
C ALA A 24 4.99 4.05 -0.21
N VAL A 25 4.66 3.59 1.01
CA VAL A 25 3.41 2.86 1.29
C VAL A 25 2.20 3.76 1.03
N ALA A 26 2.19 4.98 1.56
CA ALA A 26 1.10 5.94 1.36
C ALA A 26 0.87 6.25 -0.12
N ALA A 27 1.95 6.52 -0.87
CA ALA A 27 1.87 6.77 -2.31
C ALA A 27 1.34 5.56 -3.08
N SER A 28 1.73 4.33 -2.71
CA SER A 28 1.23 3.10 -3.35
C SER A 28 -0.28 2.90 -3.18
N CYS A 29 -0.86 3.50 -2.12
CA CYS A 29 -2.30 3.46 -1.85
C CYS A 29 -3.08 4.58 -2.55
N GLN A 30 -2.42 5.64 -3.04
CA GLN A 30 -3.09 6.81 -3.62
C GLN A 30 -4.07 6.45 -4.75
N PRO A 31 -3.72 5.59 -5.73
CA PRO A 31 -4.66 5.25 -6.79
C PRO A 31 -5.92 4.53 -6.30
N LEU A 32 -5.84 3.84 -5.16
CA LEU A 32 -6.97 3.14 -4.54
C LEU A 32 -7.81 4.07 -3.66
N LEU A 33 -7.21 5.14 -3.13
CA LEU A 33 -7.94 6.22 -2.45
C LEU A 33 -8.73 7.05 -3.46
N ASP A 34 -8.10 7.40 -4.59
CA ASP A 34 -8.70 8.23 -5.63
C ASP A 34 -9.95 7.58 -6.26
N ASP A 35 -9.98 6.25 -6.35
CA ASP A 35 -11.13 5.51 -6.89
C ASP A 35 -12.10 4.98 -5.83
N GLY A 36 -11.83 5.29 -4.55
CA GLY A 36 -12.69 4.92 -3.42
C GLY A 36 -12.67 3.43 -3.05
N SER A 37 -11.70 2.65 -3.54
CA SER A 37 -11.56 1.24 -3.15
C SER A 37 -11.15 1.05 -1.69
N ILE A 38 -10.48 2.05 -1.10
CA ILE A 38 -10.08 2.07 0.31
C ILE A 38 -10.33 3.45 0.93
N GLY A 39 -10.44 3.51 2.27
CA GLY A 39 -10.43 4.76 3.03
C GLY A 39 -9.02 5.14 3.51
N PRO A 40 -8.78 6.42 3.89
CA PRO A 40 -7.48 6.88 4.39
C PRO A 40 -6.99 6.10 5.62
N GLU A 41 -7.90 5.67 6.49
CA GLU A 41 -7.61 4.87 7.68
C GLU A 41 -6.93 3.52 7.35
N TYR A 42 -7.13 3.02 6.14
CA TYR A 42 -6.46 1.80 5.69
C TYR A 42 -4.94 1.99 5.61
N VAL A 43 -4.50 3.15 5.10
CA VAL A 43 -3.07 3.48 4.96
C VAL A 43 -2.40 3.53 6.32
N ASP A 44 -3.04 4.21 7.28
CA ASP A 44 -2.54 4.31 8.65
C ASP A 44 -2.44 2.92 9.30
N SER A 45 -3.43 2.06 9.09
CA SER A 45 -3.44 0.68 9.58
C SER A 45 -2.28 -0.15 9.02
N VAL A 46 -1.98 -0.04 7.73
CA VAL A 46 -0.84 -0.72 7.11
C VAL A 46 0.47 -0.26 7.75
N ILE A 47 0.68 1.06 7.88
CA ILE A 47 1.90 1.62 8.47
C ILE A 47 2.05 1.18 9.93
N ALA A 48 0.97 1.21 10.71
CA ALA A 48 0.95 0.77 12.09
C ALA A 48 1.31 -0.73 12.23
N CYS A 49 0.77 -1.58 11.36
CA CYS A 49 1.10 -3.00 11.35
C CYS A 49 2.58 -3.24 11.04
N VAL A 50 3.16 -2.54 10.06
CA VAL A 50 4.59 -2.69 9.73
C VAL A 50 5.46 -2.23 10.90
N LYS A 51 5.09 -1.13 11.59
CA LYS A 51 5.81 -0.67 12.78
C LYS A 51 5.73 -1.67 13.94
N LYS A 52 4.58 -2.33 14.11
CA LYS A 52 4.34 -3.29 15.20
C LYS A 52 4.98 -4.66 14.96
N TYR A 53 4.83 -5.21 13.77
CA TYR A 53 5.21 -6.58 13.44
C TYR A 53 6.51 -6.68 12.63
N GLY A 54 7.13 -5.54 12.30
CA GLY A 54 8.28 -5.47 11.42
C GLY A 54 7.88 -5.63 9.94
N PRO A 55 8.85 -5.82 9.05
CA PRO A 55 8.66 -5.75 7.60
C PRO A 55 8.01 -7.01 6.98
N TYR A 56 6.90 -7.50 7.55
CA TYR A 56 6.16 -8.67 7.05
C TYR A 56 5.62 -8.49 5.62
N ILE A 57 5.49 -7.24 5.18
CA ILE A 57 5.04 -6.87 3.84
C ILE A 57 6.09 -7.15 2.76
N VAL A 58 7.35 -7.43 3.13
CA VAL A 58 8.42 -7.70 2.15
C VAL A 58 8.29 -9.14 1.66
N PHE A 59 8.03 -9.29 0.36
CA PHE A 59 7.90 -10.61 -0.27
C PHE A 59 9.25 -11.18 -0.70
N THR A 60 10.09 -10.35 -1.30
CA THR A 60 11.43 -10.71 -1.81
C THR A 60 12.28 -9.44 -1.91
N PRO A 61 13.63 -9.49 -2.04
CA PRO A 61 14.43 -8.28 -2.15
C PRO A 61 13.89 -7.31 -3.22
N LYS A 62 13.70 -6.05 -2.82
CA LYS A 62 13.16 -4.95 -3.64
C LYS A 62 11.66 -5.04 -3.99
N ILE A 63 10.91 -5.99 -3.43
CA ILE A 63 9.45 -6.11 -3.66
C ILE A 63 8.72 -6.23 -2.32
N ALA A 64 7.81 -5.30 -2.07
CA ALA A 64 6.89 -5.34 -0.94
C ALA A 64 5.44 -5.34 -1.44
N MET A 65 4.56 -5.98 -0.67
CA MET A 65 3.11 -5.97 -0.86
C MET A 65 2.48 -5.39 0.40
N PRO A 66 2.32 -4.06 0.51
CA PRO A 66 1.70 -3.45 1.68
C PRO A 66 0.24 -3.87 1.80
N HIS A 67 -0.14 -4.44 2.94
CA HIS A 67 -1.51 -4.85 3.24
C HIS A 67 -1.72 -4.92 4.75
N SER A 68 -2.91 -4.57 5.24
CA SER A 68 -3.33 -4.79 6.63
C SER A 68 -4.31 -5.95 6.71
N GLN A 69 -4.43 -6.56 7.88
CA GLN A 69 -5.32 -7.71 8.08
C GLN A 69 -6.80 -7.29 7.99
N GLU A 70 -7.61 -8.12 7.36
CA GLU A 70 -9.07 -7.97 7.30
C GLU A 70 -9.64 -7.98 8.73
N GLY A 71 -10.23 -6.87 9.18
CA GLY A 71 -10.79 -6.74 10.53
C GLY A 71 -9.82 -6.27 11.63
N ALA A 72 -8.71 -5.59 11.31
CA ALA A 72 -7.85 -4.98 12.33
C ALA A 72 -8.60 -3.87 13.11
N VAL A 73 -9.15 -4.23 14.26
CA VAL A 73 -9.49 -3.30 15.34
C VAL A 73 -8.22 -3.17 16.19
N GLY A 74 -7.71 -1.95 16.35
CA GLY A 74 -6.58 -1.67 17.23
C GLY A 74 -6.81 -2.15 18.65
#